data_AF-A0A6A5KY18-F1
#
_entry.id   AF-A0A6A5KY18-F1
#
_cell.length_a   1.000
_cell.length_b   1.000
_cell.length_c   1.000
_cell.angle_alpha   90.00
_cell.angle_beta   90.00
_cell.angle_gamma   90.00
#
_symmetry.space_group_name_H-M   'P 1'
#
loop_
_entity.id
_entity.type
_entity.pdbx_description
1 polymer ?
#
loop_
_entity_poly.entity_id
_entity_poly.type
_entity_poly.pdbx_seq_one_letter_code
_entity_poly.pdbx_strand_id
1 'polypeptide(L)'
;MGCNISRPQGAHPADTLLEIAPVMTAGHNNLPPDLDRDTLLRALTNVAHYLNSQRANITVISVGGANEWFNNRTVLFIPKANREYLTQRAFAQNETVFDRPGLKVLAAPWDYAMCAKLDRCAGAGPTSAKPYDYSDAATYLHRYLEIYNLTSVTRSQVYAWAASYMTTVTDAVLERLNSEFYSKYDRSDIDMRT
;
A
#
# COMPACT_ATOMS: atom_id res chain seq x y z
N MET A 1 41.91 6.41 26.15
CA MET A 1 41.00 5.59 25.32
C MET A 1 39.60 5.78 25.89
N GLY A 2 38.79 6.67 25.29
CA GLY A 2 37.45 7.00 25.77
C GLY A 2 36.39 6.40 24.85
N CYS A 3 35.57 5.50 25.37
CA CYS A 3 34.35 5.03 24.72
C CYS A 3 33.20 5.94 25.14
N ASN A 4 32.66 6.74 24.22
CA ASN A 4 31.40 7.44 24.41
C ASN A 4 30.26 6.53 23.95
N ILE A 5 29.42 6.13 24.92
CA ILE A 5 28.17 5.41 24.68
C ILE A 5 27.07 6.47 24.56
N SER A 6 26.60 6.70 23.34
CA SER A 6 25.39 7.51 23.12
C SER A 6 24.16 6.64 23.38
N ARG A 7 23.36 6.99 24.40
CA ARG A 7 22.02 6.43 24.64
C ARG A 7 21.08 6.86 23.49
N PRO A 8 20.22 5.98 22.95
CA PRO A 8 19.13 6.42 22.10
C PRO A 8 18.06 7.09 22.98
N GLN A 9 17.90 8.40 22.83
CA GLN A 9 16.78 9.18 23.37
C GLN A 9 15.63 9.15 22.37
N GLY A 10 14.44 8.75 22.84
CA GLY A 10 13.15 9.16 22.29
C GLY A 10 12.77 8.63 20.91
N ALA A 11 11.49 8.37 20.70
CA ALA A 11 10.96 8.21 19.35
C ALA A 11 11.19 9.51 18.57
N HIS A 12 11.94 9.45 17.47
CA HIS A 12 12.18 10.60 16.61
C HIS A 12 10.87 11.01 15.91
N PRO A 13 10.50 12.31 15.92
CA PRO A 13 9.41 12.83 15.11
C PRO A 13 9.57 12.46 13.63
N ALA A 14 8.48 12.32 12.88
CA ALA A 14 8.53 12.00 11.45
C ALA A 14 9.39 12.99 10.62
N ASP A 15 9.52 14.23 11.10
CA ASP A 15 10.34 15.27 10.46
C ASP A 15 11.83 14.95 10.53
N THR A 16 12.30 14.24 11.56
CA THR A 16 13.72 13.84 11.68
C THR A 16 14.09 12.77 10.66
N LEU A 17 13.13 11.96 10.18
CA LEU A 17 13.38 10.95 9.15
C LEU A 17 13.72 11.57 7.78
N LEU A 18 13.25 12.79 7.52
CA LEU A 18 13.58 13.53 6.28
C LEU A 18 15.03 14.02 6.28
N GLU A 19 15.59 14.34 7.44
CA GLU A 19 16.98 14.81 7.57
C GLU A 19 18.02 13.70 7.41
N ILE A 20 17.62 12.45 7.67
CA ILE A 20 18.47 11.25 7.49
C ILE A 20 18.28 10.60 6.12
N ALA A 21 17.31 11.07 5.33
CA ALA A 21 17.08 10.54 3.98
C ALA A 21 18.26 10.92 3.06
N PRO A 22 18.79 9.99 2.26
CA PRO A 22 19.88 10.29 1.33
C PRO A 22 19.51 11.43 0.37
N VAL A 23 20.44 12.38 0.17
CA VAL A 23 20.29 13.46 -0.82
C VAL A 23 20.33 12.86 -2.23
N MET A 24 19.37 13.23 -3.08
CA MET A 24 19.34 12.79 -4.48
C MET A 24 20.61 13.24 -5.21
N THR A 25 21.45 12.26 -5.59
CA THR A 25 22.65 12.47 -6.41
C THR A 25 22.35 12.27 -7.91
N ALA A 26 23.23 12.83 -8.76
CA ALA A 26 23.20 12.62 -10.20
C ALA A 26 23.33 11.12 -10.52
N GLY A 27 22.27 10.53 -11.08
CA GLY A 27 22.12 9.08 -11.29
C GLY A 27 20.75 8.53 -10.85
N HIS A 28 20.01 9.26 -10.01
CA HIS A 28 18.65 8.90 -9.59
C HIS A 28 17.59 8.93 -10.72
N ASN A 29 17.93 9.50 -11.89
CA ASN A 29 17.07 9.52 -13.08
C ASN A 29 17.28 8.30 -13.99
N ASN A 30 18.25 7.44 -13.70
CA ASN A 30 18.30 6.15 -14.37
C ASN A 30 17.03 5.40 -14.01
N LEU A 31 16.48 4.62 -14.96
CA LEU A 31 15.40 3.68 -14.64
C LEU A 31 15.83 2.92 -13.38
N PRO A 32 15.05 2.99 -12.28
CA PRO A 32 15.43 2.28 -11.08
C PRO A 32 15.68 0.81 -11.47
N PRO A 33 16.72 0.18 -10.91
CA PRO A 33 16.94 -1.23 -11.14
C PRO A 33 15.63 -1.98 -10.90
N ASP A 34 15.34 -2.97 -11.73
CA ASP A 34 14.15 -3.80 -11.53
C ASP A 34 14.27 -4.45 -10.16
N LEU A 35 13.54 -3.92 -9.19
CA LEU A 35 13.61 -4.34 -7.80
C LEU A 35 12.75 -5.59 -7.69
N ASP A 36 13.36 -6.75 -7.88
CA ASP A 36 12.68 -8.02 -7.66
C ASP A 36 12.30 -8.19 -6.17
N ARG A 37 11.36 -9.11 -5.95
CA ARG A 37 10.83 -9.45 -4.63
C ARG A 37 11.95 -9.80 -3.64
N ASP A 38 12.94 -10.57 -4.07
CA ASP A 38 14.01 -11.06 -3.19
C ASP A 38 14.95 -9.92 -2.77
N THR A 39 15.18 -8.96 -3.66
CA THR A 39 15.95 -7.76 -3.38
C THR A 39 15.22 -6.87 -2.37
N LEU A 40 13.91 -6.70 -2.51
CA LEU A 40 13.11 -5.93 -1.56
C LEU A 40 13.00 -6.63 -0.20
N LEU A 41 12.82 -7.94 -0.16
CA LEU A 41 12.83 -8.71 1.08
C LEU A 41 14.19 -8.67 1.79
N ARG A 42 15.30 -8.76 1.05
CA ARG A 42 16.65 -8.59 1.60
C ARG A 42 16.85 -7.19 2.16
N ALA A 43 16.41 -6.16 1.43
CA ALA A 43 16.50 -4.78 1.89
C ALA A 43 15.73 -4.58 3.21
N LEU A 44 14.47 -5.02 3.28
CA LEU A 44 13.68 -4.92 4.51
C LEU A 44 14.28 -5.74 5.66
N THR A 45 14.84 -6.91 5.37
CA THR A 45 15.53 -7.73 6.38
C THR A 45 16.73 -6.99 6.95
N ASN A 46 17.53 -6.33 6.11
CA ASN A 46 18.65 -5.51 6.56
C ASN A 46 18.19 -4.32 7.42
N VAL A 47 17.10 -3.64 7.02
CA VAL A 47 16.50 -2.55 7.81
C VAL A 47 16.00 -3.07 9.16
N ALA A 48 15.30 -4.21 9.19
CA ALA A 48 14.83 -4.83 10.42
C ALA A 48 15.98 -5.15 11.37
N HIS A 49 17.05 -5.78 10.86
CA HIS A 49 18.26 -6.07 11.64
C HIS A 49 18.89 -4.79 12.21
N TYR A 50 19.00 -3.74 11.41
CA TYR A 50 19.52 -2.46 11.86
C TYR A 50 18.65 -1.89 12.99
N LEU A 51 17.33 -1.78 12.80
CA LEU A 51 16.40 -1.24 13.81
C LEU A 51 16.42 -2.06 15.11
N ASN A 52 16.45 -3.38 15.00
CA ASN A 52 16.56 -4.27 16.15
C ASN A 52 17.88 -4.06 16.92
N SER A 53 18.99 -3.84 16.21
CA SER A 53 20.29 -3.51 16.84
C SER A 53 20.24 -2.19 17.62
N GLN A 54 19.39 -1.25 17.19
CA GLN A 54 19.15 0.02 17.88
C GLN A 54 18.07 -0.08 18.97
N ARG A 55 17.50 -1.27 19.22
CA ARG A 55 16.34 -1.49 20.10
C ARG A 55 15.12 -0.64 19.71
N ALA A 56 14.99 -0.30 18.43
CA ALA A 56 13.84 0.39 17.87
C ALA A 56 12.86 -0.63 17.28
N ASN A 57 11.56 -0.36 17.43
CA ASN A 57 10.50 -1.13 16.77
C ASN A 57 9.66 -0.18 15.93
N ILE A 58 9.74 -0.31 14.62
CA ILE A 58 9.01 0.55 13.68
C ILE A 58 7.92 -0.26 12.99
N THR A 59 6.73 0.32 12.87
CA THR A 59 5.67 -0.18 11.99
C THR A 59 5.54 0.75 10.80
N VAL A 60 5.65 0.20 9.60
CA VAL A 60 5.46 0.92 8.33
C VAL A 60 4.17 0.44 7.68
N ILE A 61 3.51 1.30 6.92
CA ILE A 61 2.35 0.92 6.11
C ILE A 61 2.75 0.98 4.65
N SER A 62 2.61 -0.15 3.95
CA SER A 62 2.92 -0.26 2.53
C SER A 62 1.67 -0.11 1.69
N VAL A 63 1.75 0.76 0.67
CA VAL A 63 0.76 0.87 -0.40
C VAL A 63 1.38 0.24 -1.65
N GLY A 64 1.05 -1.02 -1.99
CA GLY A 64 1.73 -1.80 -3.05
C GLY A 64 1.04 -3.14 -3.39
N GLY A 65 1.36 -3.71 -4.56
CA GLY A 65 0.67 -4.77 -5.36
C GLY A 65 0.15 -6.03 -4.63
N ALA A 66 -0.86 -6.71 -5.22
CA ALA A 66 -1.62 -7.77 -4.53
C ALA A 66 -0.97 -9.17 -4.59
N ASN A 67 -0.17 -9.43 -5.62
CA ASN A 67 0.52 -10.73 -5.80
C ASN A 67 2.04 -10.60 -5.60
N GLU A 68 2.53 -9.37 -5.63
CA GLU A 68 3.90 -8.95 -5.34
C GLU A 68 3.77 -7.65 -4.55
N TRP A 69 3.64 -7.76 -3.22
CA TRP A 69 3.52 -6.64 -2.26
C TRP A 69 4.54 -5.51 -2.47
N PHE A 70 5.62 -5.86 -3.16
CA PHE A 70 6.79 -5.07 -3.48
C PHE A 70 6.81 -4.53 -4.93
N ASN A 71 5.70 -4.59 -5.67
CA ASN A 71 5.61 -3.90 -6.97
C ASN A 71 5.55 -2.38 -6.73
N ASN A 72 6.73 -1.77 -6.82
CA ASN A 72 7.05 -0.43 -6.37
C ASN A 72 6.61 0.70 -7.34
N ARG A 73 5.54 0.49 -8.11
CA ARG A 73 5.03 1.49 -9.07
C ARG A 73 3.67 2.09 -8.71
N THR A 74 3.21 1.89 -7.47
CA THR A 74 2.03 2.58 -6.94
C THR A 74 2.51 3.67 -5.96
N VAL A 75 3.11 4.73 -6.48
CA VAL A 75 3.34 5.94 -5.66
C VAL A 75 2.05 6.72 -5.65
N LEU A 76 1.13 6.39 -4.74
CA LEU A 76 0.06 7.33 -4.41
C LEU A 76 0.65 8.36 -3.45
N PHE A 77 0.67 9.63 -3.87
CA PHE A 77 0.94 10.71 -2.96
C PHE A 77 -0.23 10.80 -1.99
N ILE A 78 -0.13 10.12 -0.85
CA ILE A 78 -1.19 10.13 0.16
C ILE A 78 -1.30 11.56 0.71
N PRO A 79 -2.44 12.25 0.51
CA PRO A 79 -2.65 13.57 1.09
C PRO A 79 -2.41 13.52 2.59
N LYS A 80 -1.75 14.54 3.16
CA LYS A 80 -1.40 14.57 4.60
C LYS A 80 -2.64 14.33 5.48
N ALA A 81 -3.79 14.86 5.09
CA ALA A 81 -5.07 14.68 5.76
C ALA A 81 -5.51 13.20 5.85
N ASN A 82 -5.14 12.36 4.88
CA ASN A 82 -5.56 10.96 4.83
C ASN A 82 -4.56 10.01 5.49
N ARG A 83 -3.32 10.46 5.76
CA ARG A 83 -2.25 9.60 6.30
C ARG A 83 -2.60 9.03 7.66
N GLU A 84 -3.09 9.87 8.58
CA GLU A 84 -3.45 9.42 9.93
C GLU A 84 -4.63 8.43 9.88
N TYR A 85 -5.68 8.75 9.14
CA TYR A 85 -6.84 7.88 8.97
C TYR A 85 -6.46 6.52 8.36
N LEU A 86 -5.71 6.51 7.25
CA LEU A 86 -5.24 5.28 6.62
C LEU A 86 -4.30 4.49 7.53
N THR A 87 -3.53 5.19 8.37
CA THR A 87 -2.67 4.56 9.36
C THR A 87 -3.46 3.82 10.41
N GLN A 88 -4.42 4.50 11.03
CA GLN A 88 -5.31 3.87 12.01
C GLN A 88 -6.07 2.69 11.41
N ARG A 89 -6.52 2.80 10.15
CA ARG A 89 -7.21 1.71 9.46
C ARG A 89 -6.29 0.55 9.10
N ALA A 90 -5.05 0.79 8.71
CA ALA A 90 -4.08 -0.28 8.50
C ALA A 90 -3.80 -1.04 9.81
N PHE A 91 -3.68 -0.33 10.94
CA PHE A 91 -3.57 -0.95 12.26
C PHE A 91 -4.81 -1.76 12.63
N ALA A 92 -6.01 -1.24 12.36
CA ALA A 92 -7.26 -1.95 12.62
C ALA A 92 -7.41 -3.21 11.74
N GLN A 93 -7.02 -3.14 10.47
CA GLN A 93 -7.01 -4.27 9.54
C GLN A 93 -5.92 -5.30 9.91
N ASN A 94 -4.77 -4.86 10.43
CA ASN A 94 -3.65 -5.67 10.93
C ASN A 94 -3.11 -6.74 9.96
N GLU A 95 -3.31 -6.54 8.65
CA GLU A 95 -2.78 -7.43 7.62
C GLU A 95 -1.28 -7.19 7.45
N THR A 96 -0.47 -8.18 7.83
CA THR A 96 0.99 -8.04 7.89
C THR A 96 1.64 -8.54 6.61
N VAL A 97 2.47 -7.71 5.98
CA VAL A 97 3.15 -8.02 4.72
C VAL A 97 4.61 -8.43 4.94
N PHE A 98 5.19 -7.97 6.06
CA PHE A 98 6.53 -8.31 6.50
C PHE A 98 6.61 -8.19 8.03
N ASP A 99 7.22 -9.19 8.67
CA ASP A 99 7.39 -9.20 10.12
C ASP A 99 8.76 -9.78 10.50
N ARG A 100 9.60 -8.94 11.10
CA ARG A 100 10.88 -9.31 11.69
C ARG A 100 11.12 -8.44 12.93
N PRO A 101 11.92 -8.90 13.92
CA PRO A 101 12.35 -8.05 15.03
C PRO A 101 12.87 -6.71 14.53
N GLY A 102 12.38 -5.62 15.10
CA GLY A 102 12.71 -4.23 14.72
C GLY A 102 11.83 -3.62 13.62
N LEU A 103 11.16 -4.41 12.78
CA LEU A 103 10.34 -3.89 11.68
C LEU A 103 9.11 -4.76 11.38
N LYS A 104 7.93 -4.15 11.50
CA LYS A 104 6.67 -4.69 10.99
C LYS A 104 6.19 -3.83 9.83
N VAL A 105 5.68 -4.44 8.76
CA VAL A 105 5.05 -3.73 7.65
C VAL A 105 3.62 -4.22 7.51
N LEU A 106 2.67 -3.29 7.56
CA LEU A 106 1.25 -3.53 7.40
C LEU A 106 0.79 -3.17 5.98
N ALA A 107 -0.20 -3.89 5.48
CA ALA A 107 -0.92 -3.56 4.28
C ALA A 107 -1.70 -2.26 4.49
N ALA A 108 -1.78 -1.43 3.45
CA ALA A 108 -2.79 -0.39 3.40
C ALA A 108 -4.21 -0.99 3.48
N PRO A 109 -5.22 -0.22 3.93
CA PRO A 109 -6.61 -0.68 3.90
C PRO A 109 -7.00 -1.16 2.50
N TRP A 110 -7.66 -2.32 2.42
CA TRP A 110 -7.91 -2.97 1.13
C TRP A 110 -8.78 -2.17 0.17
N ASP A 111 -9.81 -1.51 0.70
CA ASP A 111 -10.67 -0.60 -0.04
C ASP A 111 -9.89 0.58 -0.62
N TYR A 112 -8.95 1.14 0.15
CA TYR A 112 -8.06 2.19 -0.34
C TYR A 112 -7.10 1.68 -1.43
N ALA A 113 -6.46 0.52 -1.22
CA ALA A 113 -5.56 -0.06 -2.20
C ALA A 113 -6.28 -0.38 -3.53
N MET A 114 -7.52 -0.86 -3.44
CA MET A 114 -8.41 -1.05 -4.59
C MET A 114 -8.71 0.29 -5.28
N CYS A 115 -9.22 1.29 -4.56
CA CYS A 115 -9.53 2.61 -5.13
C CYS A 115 -8.32 3.25 -5.84
N ALA A 116 -7.12 3.12 -5.28
CA ALA A 116 -5.89 3.63 -5.91
C ALA A 116 -5.57 2.95 -7.26
N LYS A 117 -5.90 1.67 -7.44
CA LYS A 117 -5.77 0.98 -8.74
C LYS A 117 -6.84 1.47 -9.72
N LEU A 118 -8.08 1.60 -9.26
CA LEU A 118 -9.20 2.05 -10.10
C LEU A 118 -9.03 3.50 -10.56
N ASP A 119 -8.46 4.38 -9.74
CA ASP A 119 -8.10 5.75 -10.10
C ASP A 119 -7.13 5.81 -11.28
N ARG A 120 -6.14 4.90 -11.26
CA ARG A 120 -5.20 4.74 -12.36
C ARG A 120 -5.87 4.17 -13.62
N CYS A 121 -6.80 3.24 -13.46
CA CYS A 121 -7.61 2.70 -14.56
C CYS A 121 -8.55 3.74 -15.18
N ALA A 122 -9.10 4.65 -14.37
CA ALA A 122 -9.97 5.74 -14.81
C ALA A 122 -9.21 6.86 -15.55
N GLY A 123 -7.87 6.80 -15.59
CA GLY A 123 -7.03 7.83 -16.21
C GLY A 123 -6.88 9.10 -15.38
N ALA A 124 -7.34 9.09 -14.12
CA ALA A 124 -7.21 10.21 -13.19
C ALA A 124 -5.91 10.18 -12.37
N GLY A 125 -5.28 9.00 -12.26
CA GLY A 125 -4.04 8.81 -11.52
C GLY A 125 -2.78 9.40 -12.20
N PRO A 126 -1.65 9.50 -11.49
CA PRO A 126 -0.42 10.13 -11.98
C PRO A 126 0.29 9.32 -13.09
N THR A 127 -0.20 8.11 -13.38
CA THR A 127 0.36 7.23 -14.40
C THR A 127 -0.76 6.56 -15.18
N SER A 128 -0.47 6.06 -16.38
CA SER A 128 -1.44 5.28 -17.15
C SER A 128 -1.73 3.92 -16.50
N ALA A 129 -2.96 3.42 -16.72
CA ALA A 129 -3.38 2.07 -16.39
C ALA A 129 -2.34 1.03 -16.82
N LYS A 130 -2.07 0.07 -15.93
CA LYS A 130 -1.16 -1.06 -16.18
C LYS A 130 -1.94 -2.35 -16.40
N PRO A 131 -1.38 -3.33 -17.14
CA PRO A 131 -2.06 -4.58 -17.43
C PRO A 131 -2.53 -5.36 -16.19
N TYR A 132 -1.84 -5.20 -15.06
CA TYR A 132 -2.12 -5.89 -13.81
C TYR A 132 -3.10 -5.14 -12.87
N ASP A 133 -3.56 -3.94 -13.22
CA ASP A 133 -4.31 -3.10 -12.28
C ASP A 133 -5.67 -3.67 -11.88
N TYR A 134 -6.42 -4.17 -12.86
CA TYR A 134 -7.71 -4.81 -12.59
C TYR A 134 -7.54 -6.08 -11.77
N SER A 135 -6.51 -6.89 -12.09
CA SER A 135 -6.25 -8.14 -11.36
C SER A 135 -5.83 -7.90 -9.90
N ASP A 136 -4.98 -6.88 -9.67
CA ASP A 136 -4.64 -6.41 -8.33
C ASP A 136 -5.88 -5.89 -7.59
N ALA A 137 -6.68 -5.03 -8.24
CA ALA A 137 -7.89 -4.47 -7.65
C ALA A 137 -8.89 -5.55 -7.24
N ALA A 138 -9.11 -6.56 -8.09
CA ALA A 138 -9.97 -7.71 -7.79
C ALA A 138 -9.45 -8.50 -6.59
N THR A 139 -8.12 -8.63 -6.46
CA THR A 139 -7.50 -9.29 -5.30
C THR A 139 -7.71 -8.50 -4.02
N TYR A 140 -7.54 -7.18 -4.05
CA TYR A 140 -7.79 -6.34 -2.87
C TYR A 140 -9.26 -6.37 -2.46
N LEU A 141 -10.20 -6.32 -3.41
CA LEU A 141 -11.61 -6.45 -3.10
C LEU A 141 -11.92 -7.82 -2.49
N HIS A 142 -11.34 -8.90 -3.00
CA HIS A 142 -11.51 -10.23 -2.42
C HIS A 142 -11.03 -10.27 -0.96
N ARG A 143 -9.83 -9.73 -0.68
CA ARG A 143 -9.30 -9.64 0.69
C ARG A 143 -10.18 -8.79 1.61
N TYR A 144 -10.74 -7.68 1.10
CA TYR A 144 -11.71 -6.89 1.84
C TYR A 144 -12.94 -7.73 2.20
N LEU A 145 -13.55 -8.40 1.22
CA LEU A 145 -14.73 -9.24 1.43
C LEU A 145 -14.47 -10.35 2.45
N GLU A 146 -13.31 -11.01 2.39
CA GLU A 146 -12.91 -12.04 3.37
C GLU A 146 -12.86 -11.51 4.80
N ILE A 147 -12.15 -10.39 5.03
CA ILE A 147 -11.93 -9.85 6.38
C ILE A 147 -13.22 -9.38 7.02
N TYR A 148 -14.15 -8.83 6.23
CA TYR A 148 -15.44 -8.35 6.73
C TYR A 148 -16.55 -9.41 6.62
N ASN A 149 -16.23 -10.64 6.19
CA ASN A 149 -17.19 -11.73 5.97
C ASN A 149 -18.38 -11.30 5.10
N LEU A 150 -18.07 -10.58 4.00
CA LEU A 150 -19.04 -10.08 3.04
C LEU A 150 -19.01 -10.93 1.77
N THR A 151 -20.15 -10.99 1.09
CA THR A 151 -20.26 -11.66 -0.21
C THR A 151 -20.07 -10.71 -1.39
N SER A 152 -20.35 -9.44 -1.18
CA SER A 152 -20.27 -8.38 -2.18
C SER A 152 -20.28 -7.01 -1.49
N VAL A 153 -19.96 -5.97 -2.25
CA VAL A 153 -20.18 -4.56 -1.88
C VAL A 153 -21.11 -3.89 -2.88
N THR A 154 -21.73 -2.78 -2.51
CA THR A 154 -22.57 -2.02 -3.44
C THR A 154 -21.72 -1.06 -4.27
N ARG A 155 -22.18 -0.74 -5.49
CA ARG A 155 -21.58 0.33 -6.30
C ARG A 155 -21.53 1.65 -5.54
N SER A 156 -22.61 2.03 -4.85
CA SER A 156 -22.64 3.22 -3.99
C SER A 156 -21.57 3.22 -2.88
N GLN A 157 -21.26 2.07 -2.29
CA GLN A 157 -20.20 1.93 -1.29
C GLN A 157 -18.82 2.17 -1.90
N VAL A 158 -18.55 1.63 -3.10
CA VAL A 158 -17.27 1.87 -3.79
C VAL A 158 -17.09 3.35 -4.16
N TYR A 159 -18.16 4.03 -4.59
CA TYR A 159 -18.13 5.48 -4.81
C TYR A 159 -17.88 6.27 -3.52
N ALA A 160 -18.49 5.87 -2.39
CA ALA A 160 -18.25 6.51 -1.10
C ALA A 160 -16.78 6.39 -0.66
N TRP A 161 -16.17 5.21 -0.86
CA TRP A 161 -14.74 5.04 -0.62
C TRP A 161 -13.92 5.94 -1.53
N ALA A 162 -14.20 5.91 -2.84
CA ALA A 162 -13.45 6.70 -3.81
C ALA A 162 -13.47 8.20 -3.48
N ALA A 163 -14.64 8.73 -3.09
CA ALA A 163 -14.81 10.10 -2.63
C ALA A 163 -13.99 10.40 -1.37
N SER A 164 -14.00 9.50 -0.37
CA SER A 164 -13.23 9.67 0.87
C SER A 164 -11.71 9.72 0.64
N TYR A 165 -11.24 9.05 -0.42
CA TYR A 165 -9.83 9.00 -0.78
C TYR A 165 -9.41 10.01 -1.85
N MET A 166 -10.34 10.85 -2.31
CA MET A 166 -10.13 11.78 -3.42
C MET A 166 -9.64 11.08 -4.69
N THR A 167 -10.16 9.88 -4.94
CA THR A 167 -9.90 9.07 -6.14
C THR A 167 -11.10 9.08 -7.06
N THR A 168 -10.86 8.86 -8.35
CA THR A 168 -11.89 8.77 -9.38
C THR A 168 -12.18 7.31 -9.71
N VAL A 169 -13.47 6.97 -9.70
CA VAL A 169 -13.97 5.67 -10.16
C VAL A 169 -15.15 5.94 -11.10
N THR A 170 -15.32 5.13 -12.13
CA THR A 170 -16.42 5.25 -13.08
C THR A 170 -17.12 3.91 -13.22
N ASP A 171 -18.38 3.91 -13.67
CA ASP A 171 -19.15 2.67 -13.89
C ASP A 171 -18.42 1.73 -14.85
N ALA A 172 -17.83 2.25 -15.94
CA ALA A 172 -17.04 1.45 -16.89
C ALA A 172 -15.83 0.75 -16.23
N VAL A 173 -15.17 1.42 -15.28
CA VAL A 173 -14.05 0.83 -14.52
C VAL A 173 -14.57 -0.24 -13.55
N LEU A 174 -15.72 -0.02 -12.91
CA LEU A 174 -16.34 -1.00 -12.02
C LEU A 174 -16.87 -2.24 -12.76
N GLU A 175 -17.48 -2.08 -13.92
CA GLU A 175 -17.91 -3.18 -14.78
C GLU A 175 -16.71 -4.05 -15.20
N ARG A 176 -15.58 -3.40 -15.53
CA ARG A 176 -14.35 -4.09 -15.88
C ARG A 176 -13.74 -4.82 -14.68
N LEU A 177 -13.76 -4.20 -13.49
CA LEU A 177 -13.34 -4.85 -12.24
C LEU A 177 -14.19 -6.08 -11.93
N ASN A 178 -15.52 -5.97 -11.99
CA ASN A 178 -16.43 -7.08 -11.71
C ASN A 178 -16.24 -8.24 -12.71
N SER A 179 -15.95 -7.92 -13.98
CA SER A 179 -15.58 -8.93 -14.99
C SER A 179 -14.27 -9.65 -14.66
N GLU A 180 -13.24 -8.90 -14.22
CA GLU A 180 -11.95 -9.47 -13.80
C GLU A 180 -12.11 -10.33 -12.53
N PHE A 181 -12.91 -9.87 -11.57
CA PHE A 181 -13.21 -10.60 -10.35
C PHE A 181 -13.92 -11.92 -10.64
N TYR A 182 -14.95 -11.89 -11.51
CA TYR A 182 -15.64 -13.10 -11.95
C TYR A 182 -14.68 -14.10 -12.59
N SER A 183 -13.80 -13.63 -13.49
CA SER A 183 -12.77 -14.47 -14.12
C SER A 183 -11.86 -15.17 -13.10
N LYS A 184 -11.55 -14.51 -11.97
CA LYS A 184 -10.61 -15.00 -10.97
C LYS A 184 -11.25 -15.85 -9.87
N TYR A 185 -12.50 -15.57 -9.49
CA TYR A 185 -13.16 -16.15 -8.32
C TYR A 185 -14.53 -16.78 -8.60
N ASP A 186 -14.97 -16.81 -9.86
CA ASP A 186 -16.23 -17.42 -10.33
C ASP A 186 -17.49 -16.90 -9.62
N ARG A 187 -17.52 -15.59 -9.33
CA ARG A 187 -18.66 -14.88 -8.72
C ARG A 187 -18.56 -13.38 -8.95
N SER A 188 -19.67 -12.65 -8.78
CA SER A 188 -19.67 -11.19 -8.75
C SER A 188 -19.38 -10.64 -7.35
N ASP A 189 -18.63 -9.54 -7.32
CA ASP A 189 -18.15 -8.86 -6.11
C ASP A 189 -18.83 -7.51 -5.86
N ILE A 190 -19.32 -6.86 -6.91
CA ILE A 190 -19.98 -5.57 -6.84
C ILE A 190 -21.43 -5.69 -7.33
N ASP A 191 -22.38 -5.31 -6.46
CA ASP A 191 -23.76 -5.10 -6.87
C ASP A 191 -23.87 -3.77 -7.63
N MET A 192 -23.93 -3.87 -8.95
CA MET A 192 -24.01 -2.74 -9.87
C MET A 192 -25.40 -2.08 -9.92
N ARG A 193 -26.42 -2.66 -9.27
CA ARG A 193 -27.80 -2.16 -9.31
C ARG A 193 -28.06 -1.04 -8.30
N THR A 194 -27.18 -0.88 -7.31
CA THR A 194 -27.31 0.05 -6.18
C THR A 194 -26.20 1.09 -6.18
#